data_AF-A0AB39TB26-F1
#
_entry.id   AF-A0AB39TB26-F1
#
_cell.length_a   1.000
_cell.length_b   1.000
_cell.length_c   1.000
_cell.angle_alpha   90.00
_cell.angle_beta   90.00
_cell.angle_gamma   90.00
#
_symmetry.space_group_name_H-M   'P 1'
#
loop_
_entity.id
_entity.type
_entity.pdbx_description
1 polymer ?
#
loop_
_entity_poly.entity_id
_entity_poly.type
_entity_poly.pdbx_seq_one_letter_code
_entity_poly.pdbx_strand_id
1 'polypeptide(L)'
;MLIENALATYYGDIQHALRDLFATTPETTPDTGGATTPDTGGDFTPGTELPHLSAAMRDFLAPSGLAHAPMGHYAGKQLALLDLTRNPATGTTKTYPSLVIVARAIRFIQDTGQRVTIVTPSSANKAIALRDAVLRAITCGLVGADQLNVITVVPAASVPKLRSSELFTDPALRARNPIAVHHGPTPGAVKTIARALVDDHRTPIEQATKTNLWYTLQLENYLAADTVRALAEHQHFPPAPDRPRLHVHAVSSAYGLLGHAYGRTLLDPTARAATPEPHYLLVQHLGAPDMVLSLYHHGVVDPAHAPAYTRDPATGLYTQHTDPHFPTHTFDPHEDLDPTFYTRNPPTSARMNHLIHTQGGGGIVVSLAECLQRYAQARDLLARAAIDLPANPTAVREWSLVMAVVGLLNAVDRGLVPEDDILIHASGHYHADQVGQLSARDLHDTPDTEALRRLVLGACAQ
;
A
#
# COMPACT_ATOMS: atom_id res chain seq x y z
N MET A 1 17.67 4.32 -14.46
CA MET A 1 18.51 4.25 -13.23
C MET A 1 17.95 3.15 -12.35
N LEU A 2 18.79 2.34 -11.70
CA LEU A 2 18.39 1.25 -10.81
C LEU A 2 19.18 1.31 -9.49
N ILE A 3 18.47 1.23 -8.36
CA ILE A 3 19.00 0.99 -7.03
C ILE A 3 18.56 -0.42 -6.64
N GLU A 4 19.51 -1.35 -6.50
CA GLU A 4 19.16 -2.78 -6.29
C GLU A 4 18.56 -3.06 -4.91
N ASN A 5 19.02 -2.35 -3.87
CA ASN A 5 18.58 -2.55 -2.49
C ASN A 5 18.43 -1.18 -1.79
N ALA A 6 17.32 -0.50 -2.08
CA ALA A 6 17.08 0.87 -1.63
C ALA A 6 16.95 0.96 -0.11
N LEU A 7 16.32 -0.02 0.56
CA LEU A 7 16.21 0.01 2.01
C LEU A 7 17.58 -0.16 2.70
N ALA A 8 18.47 -0.99 2.17
CA ALA A 8 19.83 -1.09 2.70
C ALA A 8 20.70 0.15 2.37
N THR A 9 20.43 0.80 1.23
CA THR A 9 21.13 2.03 0.81
C THR A 9 20.80 3.19 1.74
N TYR A 10 19.52 3.38 2.06
CA TYR A 10 19.01 4.46 2.92
C TYR A 10 18.74 4.01 4.36
N TYR A 11 19.43 2.96 4.83
CA TYR A 11 19.10 2.29 6.09
C TYR A 11 19.15 3.22 7.31
N GLY A 12 20.16 4.10 7.36
CA GLY A 12 20.32 5.10 8.42
C GLY A 12 19.17 6.11 8.44
N ASP A 13 18.76 6.60 7.27
CA ASP A 13 17.65 7.55 7.13
C ASP A 13 16.31 6.93 7.54
N ILE A 14 16.09 5.66 7.19
CA ILE A 14 14.88 4.92 7.59
C ILE A 14 14.86 4.71 9.12
N GLN A 15 16.00 4.35 9.72
CA GLN A 15 16.13 4.23 11.18
C GLN A 15 15.85 5.58 11.87
N HIS A 16 16.37 6.67 11.32
CA HIS A 16 16.10 8.01 11.83
C HIS A 16 14.62 8.39 11.71
N ALA A 17 14.02 8.15 10.55
CA ALA A 17 12.59 8.37 10.28
C ALA A 17 11.70 7.59 11.27
N LEU A 18 12.01 6.33 11.54
CA LEU A 18 11.28 5.54 12.54
C LEU A 18 11.35 6.18 13.93
N ARG A 19 12.53 6.60 14.38
CA ARG A 19 12.66 7.25 15.69
C ARG A 19 11.87 8.55 15.76
N ASP A 20 11.98 9.40 14.75
CA ASP A 20 11.30 10.70 14.70
C ASP A 20 9.76 10.57 14.64
N LEU A 21 9.26 9.75 13.71
CA LEU A 21 7.82 9.54 13.55
C LEU A 21 7.17 8.96 14.80
N PHE A 22 7.82 7.99 15.45
CA PHE A 22 7.27 7.39 16.67
C PHE A 22 7.51 8.24 17.93
N ALA A 23 8.49 9.14 17.95
CA ALA A 23 8.68 10.08 19.06
C ALA A 23 7.65 11.22 19.06
N THR A 24 7.17 11.61 17.87
CA THR A 24 6.19 12.70 17.69
C THR A 24 4.74 12.22 17.69
N THR A 25 4.52 10.91 17.71
CA THR A 25 3.18 10.32 17.84
C THR A 25 2.88 10.14 19.33
N PRO A 26 1.91 10.87 19.91
CA PRO A 26 1.45 10.57 21.27
C PRO A 26 1.00 9.10 21.31
N GLU A 27 1.29 8.37 22.38
CA GLU A 27 0.85 6.96 22.60
C GLU A 27 -0.69 6.76 22.55
N THR A 28 -1.47 7.79 22.26
CA THR A 28 -2.92 7.73 22.15
C THR A 28 -3.41 8.69 21.05
N THR A 29 -3.86 8.14 19.92
CA THR A 29 -5.04 8.70 19.26
C THR A 29 -6.20 7.75 19.56
N PRO A 30 -7.02 8.04 20.58
CA PRO A 30 -8.24 7.29 20.81
C PRO A 30 -9.20 7.60 19.66
N ASP A 31 -9.70 6.56 19.01
CA ASP A 31 -10.95 6.63 18.27
C ASP A 31 -12.03 7.06 19.29
N THR A 32 -12.73 8.15 19.01
CA THR A 32 -13.53 8.88 20.00
C THR A 32 -14.69 8.05 20.52
N GLY A 33 -14.71 7.75 21.83
CA GLY A 33 -15.89 7.22 22.51
C GLY A 33 -15.74 6.83 24.00
N GLY A 34 -15.62 7.80 24.91
CA GLY A 34 -16.21 7.72 26.27
C GLY A 34 -15.41 7.16 27.48
N ALA A 35 -15.06 8.07 28.40
CA ALA A 35 -14.98 7.97 29.87
C ALA A 35 -14.08 6.92 30.59
N THR A 36 -12.93 7.40 31.06
CA THR A 36 -12.22 7.21 32.36
C THR A 36 -12.20 5.83 33.07
N THR A 37 -11.01 5.20 33.15
CA THR A 37 -10.40 4.54 34.35
C THR A 37 -8.98 3.98 34.03
N PRO A 38 -8.14 3.60 35.03
CA PRO A 38 -6.67 3.71 34.96
C PRO A 38 -5.93 2.53 34.32
N ASP A 39 -4.75 2.85 33.79
CA ASP A 39 -3.58 2.01 33.44
C ASP A 39 -3.85 0.51 33.19
N THR A 40 -4.27 0.18 31.96
CA THR A 40 -4.26 -1.19 31.42
C THR A 40 -3.66 -1.21 30.01
N GLY A 41 -2.37 -1.55 29.94
CA GLY A 41 -1.69 -2.20 28.80
C GLY A 41 -2.01 -1.69 27.39
N GLY A 42 -1.20 -0.74 26.89
CA GLY A 42 -1.21 -0.33 25.49
C GLY A 42 -0.98 -1.49 24.49
N ASP A 43 -1.22 -1.22 23.21
CA ASP A 43 -0.95 -2.17 22.14
C ASP A 43 0.53 -2.57 22.09
N PHE A 44 0.80 -3.87 21.97
CA PHE A 44 2.16 -4.35 21.79
C PHE A 44 2.78 -3.74 20.52
N THR A 45 4.01 -3.26 20.65
CA THR A 45 4.84 -2.74 19.56
C THR A 45 6.29 -3.19 19.74
N PRO A 46 6.98 -3.66 18.69
CA PRO A 46 8.36 -4.15 18.79
C PRO A 46 9.43 -3.04 18.92
N GLY A 47 9.02 -1.80 19.26
CA GLY A 47 9.92 -0.64 19.31
C GLY A 47 10.30 -0.11 17.92
N THR A 48 11.14 0.92 17.86
CA THR A 48 11.49 1.67 16.63
C THR A 48 12.84 1.27 16.02
N GLU A 49 13.58 0.42 16.71
CA GLU A 49 14.93 0.02 16.33
C GLU A 49 14.88 -1.06 15.24
N LEU A 50 15.82 -0.96 14.32
CA LEU A 50 16.08 -1.97 13.30
C LEU A 50 17.32 -2.82 13.71
N PRO A 51 17.48 -4.03 13.14
CA PRO A 51 18.68 -4.84 13.36
C PRO A 51 19.95 -4.12 12.87
N HIS A 52 21.12 -4.58 13.28
CA HIS A 52 22.35 -4.14 12.61
C HIS A 52 22.31 -4.56 11.13
N LEU A 53 22.82 -3.72 10.22
CA LEU A 53 22.88 -4.02 8.79
C LEU A 53 23.99 -5.05 8.45
N SER A 54 23.80 -6.28 8.92
CA SER A 54 24.64 -7.45 8.61
C SER A 54 24.43 -7.93 7.17
N ALA A 55 25.24 -8.88 6.71
CA ALA A 55 25.05 -9.54 5.41
C ALA A 55 23.65 -10.17 5.29
N ALA A 56 23.23 -10.94 6.30
CA ALA A 56 21.89 -11.53 6.34
C ALA A 56 20.77 -10.47 6.31
N MET A 57 20.97 -9.32 6.97
CA MET A 57 19.99 -8.23 6.92
C MET A 57 19.94 -7.57 5.53
N ARG A 58 21.09 -7.43 4.85
CA ARG A 58 21.13 -6.95 3.45
C ARG A 58 20.41 -7.92 2.52
N ASP A 59 20.62 -9.21 2.68
CA ASP A 59 19.94 -10.25 1.90
C ASP A 59 18.43 -10.23 2.15
N PHE A 60 17.99 -10.07 3.40
CA PHE A 60 16.58 -9.88 3.73
C PHE A 60 15.97 -8.66 3.00
N LEU A 61 16.66 -7.52 2.99
CA LEU A 61 16.23 -6.27 2.34
C LEU A 61 16.40 -6.24 0.82
N ALA A 62 17.07 -7.23 0.22
CA ALA A 62 17.39 -7.28 -1.20
C ALA A 62 16.22 -7.08 -2.18
N PRO A 63 14.95 -7.42 -1.89
CA PRO A 63 13.88 -7.21 -2.87
C PRO A 63 13.36 -5.77 -2.88
N SER A 64 13.99 -4.85 -2.14
CA SER A 64 13.71 -3.41 -2.15
C SER A 64 14.37 -2.67 -3.32
N GLY A 65 14.30 -3.24 -4.53
CA GLY A 65 14.79 -2.60 -5.74
C GLY A 65 13.92 -1.42 -6.17
N LEU A 66 14.55 -0.28 -6.49
CA LEU A 66 13.91 0.94 -6.98
C LEU A 66 14.48 1.30 -8.35
N ALA A 67 13.62 1.55 -9.33
CA ALA A 67 14.04 2.04 -10.64
C ALA A 67 13.36 3.35 -11.03
N HIS A 68 14.10 4.21 -11.72
CA HIS A 68 13.57 5.38 -12.43
C HIS A 68 13.76 5.16 -13.93
N ALA A 69 12.66 5.12 -14.67
CA ALA A 69 12.64 4.78 -16.09
C ALA A 69 11.81 5.78 -16.92
N PRO A 70 12.37 6.44 -17.93
CA PRO A 70 11.60 7.28 -18.85
C PRO A 70 10.52 6.49 -19.60
N MET A 71 9.32 7.08 -19.75
CA MET A 71 8.19 6.53 -20.51
C MET A 71 7.94 7.28 -21.83
N GLY A 72 8.67 8.38 -22.06
CA GLY A 72 8.54 9.23 -23.24
C GLY A 72 7.64 10.43 -22.97
N HIS A 73 6.80 10.79 -23.94
CA HIS A 73 5.97 11.99 -23.86
C HIS A 73 4.50 11.69 -24.14
N TYR A 74 3.61 12.49 -23.54
CA TYR A 74 2.18 12.53 -23.86
C TYR A 74 1.68 13.97 -23.87
N ALA A 75 1.08 14.41 -24.98
CA ALA A 75 0.60 15.79 -25.16
C ALA A 75 1.63 16.87 -24.75
N GLY A 76 2.91 16.66 -25.11
CA GLY A 76 4.02 17.57 -24.77
C GLY A 76 4.64 17.37 -23.38
N LYS A 77 4.01 16.59 -22.50
CA LYS A 77 4.46 16.35 -21.12
C LYS A 77 5.45 15.20 -21.06
N GLN A 78 6.50 15.34 -20.27
CA GLN A 78 7.54 14.33 -20.03
C GLN A 78 7.08 13.35 -18.96
N LEU A 79 7.13 12.06 -19.29
CA LEU A 79 6.68 11.00 -18.41
C LEU A 79 7.86 10.11 -17.98
N ALA A 80 7.93 9.81 -16.69
CA ALA A 80 8.80 8.80 -16.13
C ALA A 80 8.05 7.91 -15.13
N LEU A 81 8.56 6.70 -14.92
CA LEU A 81 8.08 5.74 -13.94
C LEU A 81 9.08 5.65 -12.79
N LEU A 82 8.57 5.76 -11.57
CA LEU A 82 9.24 5.35 -10.34
C LEU A 82 8.73 3.95 -9.95
N ASP A 83 9.51 2.92 -10.27
CA ASP A 83 9.16 1.52 -10.05
C ASP A 83 9.77 0.97 -8.75
N LEU A 84 8.91 0.75 -7.74
CA LEU A 84 9.23 0.08 -6.47
C LEU A 84 8.57 -1.31 -6.39
N THR A 85 8.11 -1.86 -7.52
CA THR A 85 7.37 -3.13 -7.60
C THR A 85 8.25 -4.31 -7.99
N ARG A 86 9.58 -4.13 -7.90
CA ARG A 86 10.61 -5.02 -8.43
C ARG A 86 10.79 -6.34 -7.67
N ASN A 87 10.12 -6.53 -6.54
CA ASN A 87 10.12 -7.82 -5.85
C ASN A 87 9.30 -8.84 -6.67
N PRO A 88 9.93 -9.84 -7.32
CA PRO A 88 9.21 -10.78 -8.17
C PRO A 88 8.22 -11.64 -7.37
N ALA A 89 8.45 -11.82 -6.06
CA ALA A 89 7.57 -12.59 -5.19
C ALA A 89 6.25 -11.86 -4.90
N THR A 90 6.20 -10.53 -5.00
CA THR A 90 5.04 -9.74 -4.56
C THR A 90 4.46 -8.83 -5.65
N GLY A 91 5.29 -8.24 -6.53
CA GLY A 91 4.85 -7.30 -7.57
C GLY A 91 4.19 -6.03 -7.03
N THR A 92 4.50 -5.63 -5.79
CA THR A 92 3.87 -4.48 -5.13
C THR A 92 4.85 -3.66 -4.28
N THR A 93 4.58 -2.35 -4.20
CA THR A 93 5.30 -1.43 -3.32
C THR A 93 5.14 -1.71 -1.85
N LYS A 94 4.11 -2.49 -1.46
CA LYS A 94 3.92 -2.91 -0.07
C LYS A 94 5.09 -3.74 0.46
N THR A 95 5.99 -4.22 -0.40
CA THR A 95 7.28 -4.81 -0.02
C THR A 95 8.06 -3.92 0.95
N TYR A 96 8.19 -2.63 0.65
CA TYR A 96 9.01 -1.71 1.45
C TYR A 96 8.56 -1.62 2.92
N PRO A 97 7.31 -1.19 3.20
CA PRO A 97 6.83 -1.15 4.58
C PRO A 97 6.77 -2.53 5.24
N SER A 98 6.53 -3.60 4.49
CA SER A 98 6.49 -4.96 5.05
C SER A 98 7.86 -5.43 5.53
N LEU A 99 8.92 -5.11 4.79
CA LEU A 99 10.31 -5.37 5.22
C LEU A 99 10.66 -4.56 6.46
N VAL A 100 10.26 -3.28 6.54
CA VAL A 100 10.48 -2.45 7.74
C VAL A 100 9.71 -2.99 8.95
N ILE A 101 8.43 -3.34 8.78
CA ILE A 101 7.60 -3.95 9.84
C ILE A 101 8.28 -5.21 10.37
N VAL A 102 8.66 -6.14 9.50
CA VAL A 102 9.30 -7.40 9.90
C VAL A 102 10.69 -7.16 10.51
N ALA A 103 11.47 -6.20 10.00
CA ALA A 103 12.76 -5.83 10.58
C ALA A 103 12.63 -5.38 12.04
N ARG A 104 11.61 -4.57 12.38
CA ARG A 104 11.32 -4.19 13.77
C ARG A 104 11.02 -5.41 14.64
N ALA A 105 10.19 -6.34 14.16
CA ALA A 105 9.91 -7.59 14.88
C ALA A 105 11.17 -8.45 15.08
N ILE A 106 12.02 -8.59 14.04
CA ILE A 106 13.31 -9.28 14.13
C ILE A 106 14.16 -8.66 15.24
N ARG A 107 14.26 -7.31 15.26
CA ARG A 107 15.05 -6.62 16.27
C ARG A 107 14.56 -6.93 17.68
N PHE A 108 13.25 -6.82 17.91
CA PHE A 108 12.62 -7.14 19.19
C PHE A 108 12.89 -8.59 19.62
N ILE A 109 12.75 -9.56 18.71
CA ILE A 109 13.02 -10.97 18.97
C ILE A 109 14.50 -11.18 19.35
N GLN A 110 15.42 -10.53 18.65
CA GLN A 110 16.86 -10.65 18.92
C GLN A 110 17.25 -10.06 20.29
N ASP A 111 16.63 -8.95 20.68
CA ASP A 111 16.91 -8.29 21.96
C ASP A 111 16.29 -9.03 23.16
N THR A 112 15.12 -9.67 22.97
CA THR A 112 14.30 -10.18 24.09
C THR A 112 14.14 -11.69 24.13
N GLY A 113 14.39 -12.38 23.01
CA GLY A 113 14.05 -13.80 22.82
C GLY A 113 12.55 -14.10 22.76
N GLN A 114 11.67 -13.09 22.85
CA GLN A 114 10.23 -13.29 22.87
C GLN A 114 9.65 -13.42 21.46
N ARG A 115 8.66 -14.30 21.31
CA ARG A 115 7.98 -14.56 20.02
C ARG A 115 7.06 -13.40 19.63
N VAL A 116 6.86 -13.22 18.32
CA VAL A 116 5.93 -12.24 17.77
C VAL A 116 5.01 -12.89 16.74
N THR A 117 3.71 -12.67 16.88
CA THR A 117 2.71 -13.02 15.87
C THR A 117 2.11 -11.75 15.29
N ILE A 118 2.35 -11.52 14.00
CA ILE A 118 1.74 -10.40 13.26
C ILE A 118 0.31 -10.76 12.89
N VAL A 119 -0.64 -9.91 13.25
CA VAL A 119 -2.02 -9.96 12.73
C VAL A 119 -2.26 -8.75 11.85
N THR A 120 -2.76 -8.96 10.64
CA THR A 120 -2.91 -7.86 9.68
C THR A 120 -4.10 -8.03 8.74
N PRO A 121 -5.01 -7.03 8.67
CA PRO A 121 -6.04 -7.00 7.64
C PRO A 121 -5.45 -6.49 6.31
N SER A 122 -5.92 -7.04 5.19
CA SER A 122 -5.41 -6.67 3.86
C SER A 122 -6.38 -6.94 2.73
N SER A 123 -6.24 -6.20 1.62
CA SER A 123 -6.84 -6.47 0.31
C SER A 123 -5.96 -7.28 -0.65
N ALA A 124 -5.03 -8.08 -0.12
CA ALA A 124 -3.98 -8.84 -0.80
C ALA A 124 -2.58 -8.20 -0.79
N ASN A 125 -2.36 -7.01 -1.35
CA ASN A 125 -0.98 -6.49 -1.53
C ASN A 125 -0.15 -6.45 -0.24
N LYS A 126 -0.74 -6.01 0.87
CA LYS A 126 -0.07 -6.04 2.18
C LYS A 126 0.12 -7.48 2.69
N ALA A 127 -0.89 -8.35 2.55
CA ALA A 127 -0.80 -9.75 2.94
C ALA A 127 0.33 -10.47 2.20
N ILE A 128 0.42 -10.33 0.88
CA ILE A 128 1.48 -10.94 0.05
C ILE A 128 2.84 -10.43 0.49
N ALA A 129 3.00 -9.12 0.65
CA ALA A 129 4.28 -8.51 1.02
C ALA A 129 4.75 -8.84 2.45
N LEU A 130 3.85 -8.88 3.44
CA LEU A 130 4.21 -9.27 4.81
C LEU A 130 4.54 -10.76 4.91
N ARG A 131 3.79 -11.61 4.21
CA ARG A 131 4.07 -13.05 4.12
C ARG A 131 5.43 -13.31 3.48
N ASP A 132 5.73 -12.64 2.38
CA ASP A 132 7.05 -12.69 1.75
C ASP A 132 8.14 -12.23 2.73
N ALA A 133 7.97 -11.08 3.40
CA ALA A 133 8.94 -10.59 4.38
C ALA A 133 9.16 -11.58 5.54
N VAL A 134 8.12 -12.21 6.10
CA VAL A 134 8.29 -13.23 7.15
C VAL A 134 9.05 -14.45 6.64
N LEU A 135 8.73 -14.95 5.46
CA LEU A 135 9.47 -16.06 4.85
C LEU A 135 10.95 -15.70 4.63
N ARG A 136 11.22 -14.47 4.18
CA ARG A 136 12.59 -13.96 4.02
C ARG A 136 13.34 -13.89 5.34
N ALA A 137 12.70 -13.45 6.41
CA ALA A 137 13.31 -13.37 7.74
C ALA A 137 13.77 -14.75 8.23
N ILE A 138 12.96 -15.78 7.98
CA ILE A 138 13.25 -17.18 8.33
C ILE A 138 14.38 -17.73 7.43
N THR A 139 14.26 -17.57 6.11
CA THR A 139 15.22 -18.10 5.14
C THR A 139 16.61 -17.46 5.24
N CYS A 140 16.67 -16.17 5.63
CA CYS A 140 17.94 -15.48 5.90
C CYS A 140 18.52 -15.79 7.29
N GLY A 141 17.86 -16.64 8.09
CA GLY A 141 18.33 -17.02 9.43
C GLY A 141 18.31 -15.87 10.45
N LEU A 142 17.50 -14.82 10.22
CA LEU A 142 17.38 -13.69 11.14
C LEU A 142 16.50 -14.03 12.36
N VAL A 143 15.57 -14.98 12.18
CA VAL A 143 14.68 -15.56 13.19
C VAL A 143 14.33 -17.01 12.84
N GLY A 144 13.96 -17.81 13.83
CA GLY A 144 13.38 -19.14 13.64
C GLY A 144 11.89 -19.08 13.26
N ALA A 145 11.38 -20.13 12.62
CA ALA A 145 9.98 -20.24 12.22
C ALA A 145 9.00 -20.29 13.40
N ASP A 146 9.46 -20.67 14.58
CA ASP A 146 8.73 -20.64 15.84
C ASP A 146 8.72 -19.25 16.48
N GLN A 147 9.67 -18.37 16.13
CA GLN A 147 9.81 -17.03 16.73
C GLN A 147 8.95 -15.96 16.07
N LEU A 148 8.69 -16.06 14.77
CA LEU A 148 7.93 -15.07 13.99
C LEU A 148 6.93 -15.72 13.05
N ASN A 149 5.65 -15.34 13.18
CA ASN A 149 4.58 -15.79 12.29
C ASN A 149 3.65 -14.65 11.88
N VAL A 150 2.90 -14.85 10.80
CA VAL A 150 1.94 -13.88 10.26
C VAL A 150 0.59 -14.50 9.93
N ILE A 151 -0.46 -13.84 10.42
CA ILE A 151 -1.86 -14.16 10.17
C ILE A 151 -2.47 -13.00 9.41
N THR A 152 -2.93 -13.28 8.19
CA THR A 152 -3.54 -12.27 7.32
C THR A 152 -5.05 -12.47 7.23
N VAL A 153 -5.81 -11.40 7.38
CA VAL A 153 -7.28 -11.40 7.21
C VAL A 153 -7.62 -10.66 5.91
N VAL A 154 -8.25 -11.34 4.96
CA VAL A 154 -8.56 -10.81 3.63
C VAL A 154 -10.03 -11.01 3.27
N PRO A 155 -10.64 -10.13 2.46
CA PRO A 155 -11.97 -10.41 1.91
C PRO A 155 -11.88 -11.47 0.82
N ALA A 156 -12.95 -12.25 0.63
CA ALA A 156 -13.02 -13.31 -0.37
C ALA A 156 -12.69 -12.82 -1.80
N ALA A 157 -13.12 -11.61 -2.15
CA ALA A 157 -12.84 -10.99 -3.44
C ALA A 157 -11.33 -10.76 -3.71
N SER A 158 -10.50 -10.69 -2.67
CA SER A 158 -9.04 -10.53 -2.78
C SER A 158 -8.28 -11.85 -2.91
N VAL A 159 -8.93 -13.00 -2.69
CA VAL A 159 -8.28 -14.32 -2.78
C VAL A 159 -7.60 -14.57 -4.12
N PRO A 160 -8.20 -14.25 -5.29
CA PRO A 160 -7.57 -14.48 -6.60
C PRO A 160 -6.29 -13.68 -6.85
N LYS A 161 -5.92 -12.77 -5.94
CA LYS A 161 -4.69 -11.98 -6.00
C LYS A 161 -3.56 -12.57 -5.15
N LEU A 162 -3.89 -13.46 -4.21
CA LEU A 162 -2.92 -14.05 -3.29
C LEU A 162 -2.01 -15.03 -4.01
N ARG A 163 -0.72 -14.98 -3.69
CA ARG A 163 0.30 -15.79 -4.34
C ARG A 163 0.69 -17.00 -3.48
N SER A 164 0.88 -18.14 -4.14
CA SER A 164 1.49 -19.31 -3.50
C SER A 164 2.98 -19.07 -3.19
N SER A 165 3.46 -19.62 -2.08
CA SER A 165 4.84 -19.52 -1.57
C SER A 165 5.15 -20.69 -0.64
N GLU A 166 6.38 -20.78 -0.13
CA GLU A 166 6.75 -21.82 0.85
C GLU A 166 5.91 -21.79 2.13
N LEU A 167 5.35 -20.63 2.49
CA LEU A 167 4.37 -20.51 3.57
C LEU A 167 3.05 -21.27 3.30
N PHE A 168 2.88 -21.83 2.11
CA PHE A 168 1.76 -22.71 1.75
C PHE A 168 2.21 -24.14 1.45
N THR A 169 3.38 -24.32 0.84
CA THR A 169 3.83 -25.65 0.41
C THR A 169 4.46 -26.46 1.53
N ASP A 170 5.11 -25.80 2.51
CA ASP A 170 5.61 -26.46 3.71
C ASP A 170 4.47 -26.65 4.75
N PRO A 171 4.17 -27.88 5.20
CA PRO A 171 3.07 -28.12 6.13
C PRO A 171 3.21 -27.40 7.48
N ALA A 172 4.42 -27.27 8.02
CA ALA A 172 4.66 -26.65 9.32
C ALA A 172 4.55 -25.12 9.23
N LEU A 173 5.14 -24.51 8.19
CA LEU A 173 5.00 -23.08 7.95
C LEU A 173 3.56 -22.71 7.62
N ARG A 174 2.84 -23.53 6.85
CA ARG A 174 1.43 -23.30 6.53
C ARG A 174 0.54 -23.28 7.78
N ALA A 175 0.75 -24.21 8.71
CA ALA A 175 -0.03 -24.25 9.95
C ALA A 175 0.18 -23.00 10.82
N ARG A 176 1.39 -22.44 10.81
CA ARG A 176 1.76 -21.24 11.58
C ARG A 176 1.35 -19.93 10.93
N ASN A 177 1.19 -19.90 9.60
CA ASN A 177 0.96 -18.68 8.83
C ASN A 177 -0.34 -18.76 8.03
N PRO A 178 -1.52 -18.93 8.66
CA PRO A 178 -2.78 -19.07 7.96
C PRO A 178 -3.26 -17.78 7.30
N ILE A 179 -4.13 -17.94 6.30
CA ILE A 179 -4.92 -16.86 5.71
C ILE A 179 -6.38 -17.02 6.14
N ALA A 180 -6.87 -16.05 6.90
CA ALA A 180 -8.28 -15.90 7.21
C ALA A 180 -9.01 -15.20 6.05
N VAL A 181 -10.10 -15.80 5.59
CA VAL A 181 -10.94 -15.26 4.50
C VAL A 181 -12.29 -14.87 5.05
N HIS A 182 -12.67 -13.61 4.83
CA HIS A 182 -13.97 -13.08 5.19
C HIS A 182 -14.89 -13.04 3.96
N HIS A 183 -16.04 -13.73 4.04
CA HIS A 183 -17.03 -13.81 2.97
C HIS A 183 -18.18 -12.81 3.09
N GLY A 184 -18.13 -11.90 4.07
CA GLY A 184 -19.19 -10.91 4.27
C GLY A 184 -19.30 -9.89 3.13
N PRO A 185 -20.45 -9.19 3.03
CA PRO A 185 -20.76 -8.28 1.92
C PRO A 185 -19.93 -7.00 1.92
N THR A 186 -19.28 -6.67 3.05
CA THR A 186 -18.47 -5.46 3.22
C THR A 186 -16.99 -5.83 3.28
N PRO A 187 -16.20 -5.68 2.21
CA PRO A 187 -14.80 -6.07 2.19
C PRO A 187 -13.97 -5.44 3.31
N GLY A 188 -14.29 -4.19 3.69
CA GLY A 188 -13.62 -3.46 4.77
C GLY A 188 -13.81 -4.05 6.17
N ALA A 189 -14.79 -4.94 6.39
CA ALA A 189 -15.07 -5.54 7.69
C ALA A 189 -13.87 -6.33 8.25
N VAL A 190 -12.95 -6.78 7.40
CA VAL A 190 -11.70 -7.43 7.83
C VAL A 190 -10.88 -6.57 8.80
N LYS A 191 -10.93 -5.23 8.67
CA LYS A 191 -10.25 -4.32 9.60
C LYS A 191 -10.89 -4.36 10.99
N THR A 192 -12.23 -4.33 11.04
CA THR A 192 -12.99 -4.42 12.29
C THR A 192 -12.78 -5.75 12.98
N ILE A 193 -12.87 -6.87 12.24
CA ILE A 193 -12.64 -8.22 12.76
C ILE A 193 -11.23 -8.36 13.35
N ALA A 194 -10.21 -7.94 12.60
CA ALA A 194 -8.83 -8.03 13.04
C ALA A 194 -8.52 -7.11 14.23
N ARG A 195 -9.14 -5.93 14.30
CA ARG A 195 -9.00 -5.02 15.44
C ARG A 195 -9.65 -5.59 16.69
N ALA A 196 -10.90 -6.04 16.59
CA ALA A 196 -11.64 -6.64 17.70
C ALA A 196 -10.92 -7.85 18.30
N LEU A 197 -10.24 -8.68 17.47
CA LEU A 197 -9.41 -9.76 17.98
C LEU A 197 -8.33 -9.25 18.96
N VAL A 198 -7.63 -8.17 18.59
CA VAL A 198 -6.52 -7.64 19.37
C VAL A 198 -7.05 -6.94 20.62
N ASP A 199 -8.14 -6.19 20.50
CA ASP A 199 -8.78 -5.52 21.63
C ASP A 199 -9.32 -6.50 22.68
N ASP A 200 -10.08 -7.50 22.23
CA ASP A 200 -10.85 -8.35 23.14
C ASP A 200 -10.10 -9.62 23.55
N HIS A 201 -9.08 -10.04 22.78
CA HIS A 201 -8.48 -11.37 22.93
C HIS A 201 -6.96 -11.42 22.95
N ARG A 202 -6.24 -10.29 22.84
CA ARG A 202 -4.77 -10.28 22.93
C ARG A 202 -4.28 -10.95 24.21
N THR A 203 -4.62 -10.43 25.38
CA THR A 203 -4.09 -10.93 26.67
C THR A 203 -4.30 -12.44 26.86
N PRO A 204 -5.51 -13.00 26.64
CA PRO A 204 -5.71 -14.45 26.68
C PRO A 204 -4.84 -15.25 25.68
N ILE A 205 -4.70 -14.76 24.44
CA ILE A 205 -3.88 -15.43 23.41
C ILE A 205 -2.41 -15.42 23.81
N GLU A 206 -1.88 -14.27 24.22
CA GLU A 206 -0.47 -14.12 24.60
C GLU A 206 -0.12 -14.99 25.82
N GLN A 207 -1.02 -15.05 26.81
CA GLN A 207 -0.86 -15.92 27.98
C GLN A 207 -0.84 -17.41 27.62
N ALA A 208 -1.72 -17.84 26.71
CA ALA A 208 -1.86 -19.23 26.30
C ALA A 208 -0.72 -19.71 25.39
N THR A 209 -0.20 -18.83 24.52
CA THR A 209 0.70 -19.22 23.42
C THR A 209 2.11 -18.65 23.54
N LYS A 210 2.35 -17.78 24.53
CA LYS A 210 3.66 -17.15 24.82
C LYS A 210 4.23 -16.40 23.60
N THR A 211 3.36 -15.76 22.82
CA THR A 211 3.72 -14.86 21.72
C THR A 211 3.15 -13.49 21.98
N ASN A 212 3.82 -12.43 21.52
CA ASN A 212 3.28 -11.07 21.52
C ASN A 212 2.46 -10.85 20.25
N LEU A 213 1.20 -10.43 20.40
CA LEU A 213 0.29 -10.23 19.26
C LEU A 213 0.42 -8.79 18.75
N TRP A 214 0.88 -8.63 17.51
CA TRP A 214 1.15 -7.32 16.92
C TRP A 214 0.17 -6.94 15.80
N TYR A 215 -0.59 -5.86 16.02
CA TYR A 215 -1.46 -5.25 15.02
C TYR A 215 -0.74 -4.19 14.19
N THR A 216 -0.42 -4.51 12.93
CA THR A 216 0.57 -3.76 12.12
C THR A 216 -0.01 -2.59 11.30
N LEU A 217 -1.04 -1.88 11.78
CA LEU A 217 -1.68 -0.78 11.04
C LEU A 217 -1.08 0.62 11.28
N GLN A 218 -0.04 0.74 12.11
CA GLN A 218 0.65 2.00 12.37
C GLN A 218 1.19 2.63 11.07
N LEU A 219 0.78 3.88 10.81
CA LEU A 219 1.08 4.66 9.61
C LEU A 219 2.59 4.92 9.46
N GLU A 220 3.27 5.08 10.58
CA GLU A 220 4.67 5.47 10.71
C GLU A 220 5.59 4.47 10.01
N ASN A 221 5.24 3.17 10.03
CA ASN A 221 5.93 2.13 9.27
C ASN A 221 5.98 2.42 7.77
N TYR A 222 4.87 2.93 7.23
CA TYR A 222 4.76 3.23 5.82
C TYR A 222 5.52 4.49 5.47
N LEU A 223 5.37 5.55 6.27
CA LEU A 223 6.06 6.81 6.04
C LEU A 223 7.58 6.62 6.08
N ALA A 224 8.10 5.91 7.10
CA ALA A 224 9.51 5.64 7.24
C ALA A 224 10.07 4.83 6.05
N ALA A 225 9.33 3.82 5.58
CA ALA A 225 9.77 2.99 4.47
C ALA A 225 9.71 3.73 3.12
N ASP A 226 8.71 4.60 2.92
CA ASP A 226 8.50 5.32 1.66
C ASP A 226 9.36 6.62 1.56
N THR A 227 10.14 6.99 2.59
CA THR A 227 11.13 8.10 2.50
C THR A 227 12.17 7.87 1.41
N VAL A 228 12.49 6.60 1.12
CA VAL A 228 13.39 6.19 0.04
C VAL A 228 13.04 6.81 -1.31
N ARG A 229 11.76 7.15 -1.54
CA ARG A 229 11.33 7.81 -2.78
C ARG A 229 11.95 9.18 -2.93
N ALA A 230 11.89 10.00 -1.88
CA ALA A 230 12.42 11.36 -1.88
C ALA A 230 13.95 11.37 -1.83
N LEU A 231 14.55 10.46 -1.05
CA LEU A 231 16.00 10.30 -0.97
C LEU A 231 16.59 9.88 -2.33
N ALA A 232 15.97 8.89 -2.99
CA ALA A 232 16.40 8.44 -4.31
C ALA A 232 16.20 9.52 -5.39
N GLU A 233 15.06 10.22 -5.37
CA GLU A 233 14.82 11.32 -6.28
C GLU A 233 15.89 12.40 -6.15
N HIS A 234 16.12 12.87 -4.92
CA HIS A 234 17.11 13.90 -4.65
C HIS A 234 18.52 13.50 -5.13
N GLN A 235 18.94 12.26 -4.85
CA GLN A 235 20.30 11.81 -5.12
C GLN A 235 20.54 11.47 -6.60
N HIS A 236 19.54 10.98 -7.31
CA HIS A 236 19.77 10.30 -8.59
C HIS A 236 18.99 10.85 -9.77
N PHE A 237 17.86 11.53 -9.55
CA PHE A 237 17.01 12.08 -10.61
C PHE A 237 16.24 13.31 -10.12
N PRO A 238 16.94 14.34 -9.59
CA PRO A 238 16.27 15.50 -9.01
C PRO A 238 15.40 16.20 -10.06
N PRO A 239 14.27 16.80 -9.65
CA PRO A 239 13.50 17.65 -10.56
C PRO A 239 14.35 18.85 -11.02
N ALA A 240 13.96 19.46 -12.14
CA ALA A 240 14.57 20.69 -12.56
C ALA A 240 14.29 21.82 -11.54
N PRO A 241 15.24 22.75 -11.32
CA PRO A 241 15.18 23.72 -10.23
C PRO A 241 14.09 24.78 -10.39
N ASP A 242 13.55 24.96 -11.60
CA ASP A 242 12.64 26.03 -11.99
C ASP A 242 11.20 25.57 -12.23
N ARG A 243 10.93 24.25 -12.13
CA ARG A 243 9.61 23.68 -12.40
C ARG A 243 9.24 22.56 -11.42
N PRO A 244 8.02 22.57 -10.87
CA PRO A 244 7.56 21.47 -10.03
C PRO A 244 7.39 20.20 -10.85
N ARG A 245 7.70 19.07 -10.23
CA ARG A 245 7.37 17.74 -10.75
C ARG A 245 6.05 17.28 -10.16
N LEU A 246 5.18 16.72 -11.00
CA LEU A 246 3.95 16.08 -10.57
C LEU A 246 4.19 14.60 -10.24
N HIS A 247 3.88 14.22 -9.02
CA HIS A 247 3.89 12.82 -8.57
C HIS A 247 2.50 12.22 -8.68
N VAL A 248 2.34 11.26 -9.58
CA VAL A 248 1.06 10.60 -9.85
C VAL A 248 1.04 9.22 -9.22
N HIS A 249 -0.02 8.89 -8.48
CA HIS A 249 -0.13 7.58 -7.85
C HIS A 249 -1.58 7.13 -7.75
N ALA A 250 -1.84 5.87 -8.10
CA ALA A 250 -3.10 5.21 -7.75
C ALA A 250 -3.13 4.87 -6.27
N VAL A 251 -4.11 5.39 -5.54
CA VAL A 251 -4.08 5.41 -4.07
C VAL A 251 -5.36 4.93 -3.42
N SER A 252 -5.22 4.08 -2.40
CA SER A 252 -6.29 3.84 -1.42
C SER A 252 -6.14 4.76 -0.20
N SER A 253 -4.92 5.04 0.22
CA SER A 253 -4.63 5.91 1.38
C SER A 253 -3.31 6.68 1.20
N ALA A 254 -2.85 6.87 -0.04
CA ALA A 254 -1.70 7.70 -0.41
C ALA A 254 -0.41 7.59 0.44
N TYR A 255 -0.17 6.47 1.14
CA TYR A 255 0.98 6.33 2.05
C TYR A 255 2.31 6.61 1.36
N GLY A 256 2.48 6.17 0.11
CA GLY A 256 3.70 6.42 -0.66
C GLY A 256 3.95 7.89 -1.01
N LEU A 257 2.89 8.68 -1.20
CA LEU A 257 3.02 10.13 -1.46
C LEU A 257 3.31 10.89 -0.16
N LEU A 258 2.67 10.49 0.95
CA LEU A 258 2.99 11.04 2.26
C LEU A 258 4.42 10.69 2.71
N GLY A 259 4.87 9.47 2.45
CA GLY A 259 6.25 9.05 2.74
C GLY A 259 7.26 9.80 1.90
N HIS A 260 6.93 10.10 0.64
CA HIS A 260 7.73 11.02 -0.18
C HIS A 260 7.78 12.43 0.42
N ALA A 261 6.63 13.02 0.75
CA ALA A 261 6.56 14.35 1.34
C ALA A 261 7.35 14.44 2.67
N TYR A 262 7.24 13.43 3.53
CA TYR A 262 8.03 13.34 4.77
C TYR A 262 9.52 13.11 4.48
N GLY A 263 9.88 12.24 3.54
CA GLY A 263 11.28 12.03 3.14
C GLY A 263 11.96 13.33 2.67
N ARG A 264 11.23 14.24 2.02
CA ARG A 264 11.75 15.57 1.67
C ARG A 264 12.10 16.42 2.90
N THR A 265 11.46 16.23 4.05
CA THR A 265 11.80 16.97 5.28
C THR A 265 13.09 16.48 5.92
N LEU A 266 13.59 15.31 5.51
CA LEU A 266 14.87 14.76 5.96
C LEU A 266 16.07 15.26 5.14
N LEU A 267 15.81 15.89 3.99
CA LEU A 267 16.88 16.47 3.17
C LEU A 267 17.51 17.68 3.87
N ASP A 268 18.78 17.93 3.57
CA ASP A 268 19.46 19.16 3.98
C ASP A 268 18.63 20.40 3.59
N PRO A 269 18.44 21.40 4.46
CA PRO A 269 17.60 22.56 4.17
C PRO A 269 17.99 23.33 2.91
N THR A 270 19.29 23.45 2.61
CA THR A 270 19.78 24.11 1.39
C THR A 270 19.48 23.26 0.16
N ALA A 271 19.70 21.94 0.25
CA ALA A 271 19.37 21.01 -0.81
C ALA A 271 17.85 20.97 -1.11
N ARG A 272 17.03 20.97 -0.06
CA ARG A 272 15.56 21.01 -0.17
C ARG A 272 15.11 22.31 -0.86
N ALA A 273 15.62 23.45 -0.41
CA ALA A 273 15.26 24.77 -0.95
C ALA A 273 15.75 24.98 -2.40
N ALA A 274 16.71 24.19 -2.87
CA ALA A 274 17.21 24.24 -4.25
C ALA A 274 16.28 23.55 -5.26
N THR A 275 15.23 22.86 -4.81
CA THR A 275 14.24 22.21 -5.68
C THR A 275 12.83 22.76 -5.38
N PRO A 276 11.97 22.94 -6.40
CA PRO A 276 10.58 23.30 -6.18
C PRO A 276 9.86 22.29 -5.28
N GLU A 277 8.78 22.73 -4.63
CA GLU A 277 7.90 21.80 -3.94
C GLU A 277 7.22 20.86 -4.94
N PRO A 278 7.07 19.57 -4.61
CA PRO A 278 6.43 18.60 -5.48
C PRO A 278 4.93 18.82 -5.50
N HIS A 279 4.30 18.52 -6.63
CA HIS A 279 2.85 18.47 -6.74
C HIS A 279 2.38 17.02 -6.68
N TYR A 280 1.14 16.78 -6.23
CA TYR A 280 0.62 15.41 -6.07
C TYR A 280 -0.71 15.22 -6.80
N LEU A 281 -0.79 14.20 -7.66
CA LEU A 281 -2.04 13.77 -8.30
C LEU A 281 -2.50 12.43 -7.72
N LEU A 282 -3.63 12.48 -7.02
CA LEU A 282 -4.31 11.28 -6.51
C LEU A 282 -5.12 10.65 -7.65
N VAL A 283 -4.90 9.36 -7.92
CA VAL A 283 -5.75 8.59 -8.83
C VAL A 283 -6.54 7.55 -8.04
N GLN A 284 -7.86 7.56 -8.16
CA GLN A 284 -8.75 6.57 -7.55
C GLN A 284 -9.71 5.97 -8.58
N HIS A 285 -10.43 4.91 -8.24
CA HIS A 285 -11.48 4.36 -9.10
C HIS A 285 -12.87 4.71 -8.56
N LEU A 286 -13.88 4.59 -9.42
CA LEU A 286 -15.25 5.05 -9.15
C LEU A 286 -15.89 4.43 -7.91
N GLY A 287 -15.55 3.17 -7.59
CA GLY A 287 -16.07 2.47 -6.41
C GLY A 287 -15.54 3.00 -5.07
N ALA A 288 -14.37 3.65 -5.04
CA ALA A 288 -13.76 4.20 -3.82
C ALA A 288 -13.05 5.56 -4.05
N PRO A 289 -13.82 6.63 -4.39
CA PRO A 289 -13.27 7.94 -4.72
C PRO A 289 -13.05 8.83 -3.48
N ASP A 290 -13.04 8.25 -2.27
CA ASP A 290 -13.10 8.95 -0.98
C ASP A 290 -12.04 10.06 -0.81
N MET A 291 -10.79 9.88 -1.26
CA MET A 291 -9.78 10.93 -1.16
C MET A 291 -10.01 12.05 -2.16
N VAL A 292 -10.48 11.73 -3.36
CA VAL A 292 -10.83 12.75 -4.37
C VAL A 292 -12.04 13.55 -3.92
N LEU A 293 -13.07 12.88 -3.38
CA LEU A 293 -14.20 13.56 -2.74
C LEU A 293 -13.75 14.46 -1.59
N SER A 294 -12.93 13.92 -0.69
CA SER A 294 -12.38 14.68 0.44
C SER A 294 -11.61 15.92 -0.01
N LEU A 295 -10.82 15.82 -1.09
CA LEU A 295 -10.03 16.91 -1.63
C LEU A 295 -10.90 18.06 -2.16
N TYR A 296 -11.95 17.74 -2.91
CA TYR A 296 -12.79 18.75 -3.57
C TYR A 296 -14.01 19.20 -2.75
N HIS A 297 -14.34 18.47 -1.67
CA HIS A 297 -15.46 18.77 -0.78
C HIS A 297 -15.01 19.02 0.67
N HIS A 298 -13.87 19.69 0.86
CA HIS A 298 -13.41 20.20 2.15
C HIS A 298 -13.36 19.15 3.28
N GLY A 299 -12.85 17.96 2.98
CA GLY A 299 -12.74 16.86 3.93
C GLY A 299 -13.93 15.90 3.91
N VAL A 300 -15.04 16.24 3.25
CA VAL A 300 -16.26 15.42 3.21
C VAL A 300 -16.14 14.31 2.16
N VAL A 301 -16.52 13.09 2.54
CA VAL A 301 -16.41 11.85 1.76
C VAL A 301 -17.77 11.28 1.30
N ASP A 302 -18.80 12.13 1.26
CA ASP A 302 -20.17 11.71 0.94
C ASP A 302 -20.29 11.30 -0.55
N PRO A 303 -20.67 10.05 -0.87
CA PRO A 303 -20.91 9.62 -2.25
C PRO A 303 -21.96 10.47 -2.99
N ALA A 304 -22.86 11.16 -2.28
CA ALA A 304 -23.83 12.07 -2.89
C ALA A 304 -23.18 13.29 -3.58
N HIS A 305 -21.91 13.58 -3.29
CA HIS A 305 -21.15 14.61 -4.00
C HIS A 305 -20.53 14.13 -5.31
N ALA A 306 -20.52 12.82 -5.60
CA ALA A 306 -20.10 12.32 -6.91
C ALA A 306 -21.13 12.71 -8.00
N PRO A 307 -20.71 12.92 -9.26
CA PRO A 307 -21.64 13.30 -10.32
C PRO A 307 -22.64 12.18 -10.63
N ALA A 308 -23.86 12.59 -10.98
CA ALA A 308 -24.88 11.66 -11.45
C ALA A 308 -24.60 11.22 -12.88
N TYR A 309 -24.71 9.92 -13.15
CA TYR A 309 -24.55 9.37 -14.49
C TYR A 309 -25.91 9.05 -15.10
N THR A 310 -26.04 9.29 -16.41
CA THR A 310 -27.22 8.89 -17.20
C THR A 310 -26.82 7.82 -18.20
N ARG A 311 -27.66 6.80 -18.38
CA ARG A 311 -27.42 5.76 -19.37
C ARG A 311 -27.61 6.31 -20.78
N ASP A 312 -26.57 6.27 -21.59
CA ASP A 312 -26.61 6.59 -23.02
C ASP A 312 -27.12 5.37 -23.80
N PRO A 313 -28.30 5.45 -24.46
CA PRO A 313 -28.85 4.33 -25.21
C PRO A 313 -28.04 3.97 -26.47
N ALA A 314 -27.24 4.88 -27.03
CA ALA A 314 -26.47 4.62 -28.25
C ALA A 314 -25.22 3.78 -27.97
N THR A 315 -24.52 4.07 -26.87
CA THR A 315 -23.30 3.34 -26.48
C THR A 315 -23.56 2.24 -25.45
N GLY A 316 -24.67 2.31 -24.71
CA GLY A 316 -24.97 1.44 -23.59
C GLY A 316 -24.20 1.78 -22.31
N LEU A 317 -23.32 2.78 -22.35
CA LEU A 317 -22.54 3.27 -21.21
C LEU A 317 -23.32 4.28 -20.37
N TYR A 318 -22.86 4.49 -19.14
CA TYR A 318 -23.31 5.57 -18.28
C TYR A 318 -22.38 6.76 -18.45
N THR A 319 -22.91 7.98 -18.66
CA THR A 319 -22.10 9.18 -18.98
C THR A 319 -22.40 10.36 -18.06
N GLN A 320 -21.38 11.19 -17.82
CA GLN A 320 -21.50 12.51 -17.17
C GLN A 320 -20.50 13.50 -17.78
N HIS A 321 -20.82 14.79 -17.73
CA HIS A 321 -19.97 15.88 -18.25
C HIS A 321 -19.87 17.08 -17.30
N THR A 322 -20.33 16.94 -16.06
CA THR A 322 -20.44 18.04 -15.10
C THR A 322 -19.16 18.22 -14.29
N ASP A 323 -18.46 17.13 -13.99
CA ASP A 323 -17.23 17.16 -13.19
C ASP A 323 -16.08 16.50 -13.95
N PRO A 324 -15.04 17.26 -14.35
CA PRO A 324 -13.89 16.73 -15.06
C PRO A 324 -12.98 15.84 -14.18
N HIS A 325 -13.14 15.86 -12.85
CA HIS A 325 -12.37 14.99 -11.95
C HIS A 325 -12.90 13.56 -11.88
N PHE A 326 -14.11 13.31 -12.40
CA PHE A 326 -14.74 11.99 -12.43
C PHE A 326 -14.78 11.40 -13.84
N PRO A 327 -14.96 10.07 -13.99
CA PRO A 327 -15.04 9.43 -15.29
C PRO A 327 -16.10 10.08 -16.16
N THR A 328 -15.79 10.29 -17.43
CA THR A 328 -16.79 10.80 -18.39
C THR A 328 -17.80 9.72 -18.75
N HIS A 329 -17.37 8.46 -18.65
CA HIS A 329 -18.19 7.29 -18.92
C HIS A 329 -17.78 6.10 -18.04
N THR A 330 -18.72 5.19 -17.78
CA THR A 330 -18.53 3.94 -17.03
C THR A 330 -19.52 2.87 -17.51
N PHE A 331 -19.22 1.58 -17.25
CA PHE A 331 -20.20 0.50 -17.48
C PHE A 331 -21.29 0.47 -16.42
N ASP A 332 -20.93 0.80 -15.18
CA ASP A 332 -21.82 0.83 -14.02
C ASP A 332 -21.36 1.96 -13.07
N PRO A 333 -22.23 2.90 -12.67
CA PRO A 333 -21.91 3.91 -11.67
C PRO A 333 -21.52 3.34 -10.29
N HIS A 334 -21.86 2.09 -10.02
CA HIS A 334 -21.54 1.37 -8.79
C HIS A 334 -20.43 0.33 -8.95
N GLU A 335 -19.62 0.42 -10.02
CA GLU A 335 -18.54 -0.54 -10.26
C GLU A 335 -17.49 -0.55 -9.14
N ASP A 336 -16.92 -1.74 -8.90
CA ASP A 336 -15.70 -1.93 -8.13
C ASP A 336 -14.62 -2.50 -9.06
N LEU A 337 -13.68 -1.63 -9.44
CA LEU A 337 -12.65 -1.95 -10.44
C LEU A 337 -11.59 -2.89 -9.87
N ASP A 338 -11.12 -2.62 -8.66
CA ASP A 338 -10.08 -3.41 -8.03
C ASP A 338 -10.34 -3.53 -6.51
N PRO A 339 -10.54 -4.76 -5.99
CA PRO A 339 -10.87 -4.99 -4.58
C PRO A 339 -9.76 -4.56 -3.62
N THR A 340 -8.59 -4.15 -4.12
CA THR A 340 -7.51 -3.52 -3.34
C THR A 340 -7.98 -2.29 -2.59
N PHE A 341 -8.88 -1.54 -3.20
CA PHE A 341 -9.24 -0.18 -2.81
C PHE A 341 -10.53 -0.15 -1.98
N TYR A 342 -10.60 -0.93 -0.91
CA TYR A 342 -11.80 -0.95 -0.05
C TYR A 342 -11.78 0.08 1.09
N THR A 343 -10.69 0.85 1.26
CA THR A 343 -10.60 1.79 2.40
C THR A 343 -11.57 2.94 2.21
N ARG A 344 -12.59 2.98 3.08
CA ARG A 344 -13.42 4.15 3.30
C ARG A 344 -12.77 5.08 4.31
N ASN A 345 -12.92 6.39 4.13
CA ASN A 345 -12.37 7.43 5.01
C ASN A 345 -10.86 7.26 5.32
N PRO A 346 -9.98 7.34 4.31
CA PRO A 346 -8.55 7.12 4.54
C PRO A 346 -7.97 8.09 5.58
N PRO A 347 -7.19 7.61 6.58
CA PRO A 347 -6.65 8.46 7.65
C PRO A 347 -5.64 9.49 7.15
N THR A 348 -5.21 9.35 5.90
CA THR A 348 -4.23 10.20 5.22
C THR A 348 -4.86 11.38 4.48
N SER A 349 -6.18 11.40 4.31
CA SER A 349 -6.86 12.41 3.48
C SER A 349 -6.58 13.82 3.94
N ALA A 350 -6.73 14.12 5.24
CA ALA A 350 -6.48 15.48 5.74
C ALA A 350 -5.05 15.97 5.45
N ARG A 351 -4.04 15.11 5.62
CA ARG A 351 -2.64 15.44 5.34
C ARG A 351 -2.38 15.63 3.85
N MET A 352 -2.95 14.77 3.00
CA MET A 352 -2.82 14.91 1.54
C MET A 352 -3.55 16.15 1.01
N ASN A 353 -4.76 16.45 1.50
CA ASN A 353 -5.49 17.66 1.11
C ASN A 353 -4.67 18.90 1.46
N HIS A 354 -4.07 18.95 2.66
CA HIS A 354 -3.19 20.04 3.05
C HIS A 354 -2.00 20.20 2.09
N LEU A 355 -1.29 19.11 1.77
CA LEU A 355 -0.17 19.15 0.82
C LEU A 355 -0.62 19.63 -0.56
N ILE A 356 -1.70 19.08 -1.11
CA ILE A 356 -2.19 19.44 -2.45
C ILE A 356 -2.66 20.90 -2.51
N HIS A 357 -3.37 21.39 -1.49
CA HIS A 357 -3.82 22.78 -1.45
C HIS A 357 -2.67 23.79 -1.28
N THR A 358 -1.58 23.39 -0.61
CA THR A 358 -0.45 24.30 -0.32
C THR A 358 0.64 24.25 -1.37
N GLN A 359 0.87 23.08 -1.99
CA GLN A 359 1.97 22.85 -2.92
C GLN A 359 1.48 22.80 -4.36
N GLY A 360 0.34 22.15 -4.62
CA GLY A 360 -0.21 21.96 -5.96
C GLY A 360 -0.50 20.50 -6.29
N GLY A 361 -1.15 20.28 -7.43
CA GLY A 361 -1.64 18.98 -7.89
C GLY A 361 -3.16 18.86 -7.84
N GLY A 362 -3.68 17.65 -7.62
CA GLY A 362 -5.12 17.41 -7.64
C GLY A 362 -5.53 15.96 -7.40
N GLY A 363 -6.75 15.63 -7.84
CA GLY A 363 -7.31 14.28 -7.81
C GLY A 363 -8.11 13.99 -9.07
N ILE A 364 -8.11 12.71 -9.47
CA ILE A 364 -8.96 12.20 -10.55
C ILE A 364 -9.44 10.78 -10.23
N VAL A 365 -10.65 10.49 -10.67
CA VAL A 365 -11.30 9.20 -10.58
C VAL A 365 -11.37 8.60 -11.99
N VAL A 366 -11.03 7.32 -12.11
CA VAL A 366 -11.12 6.54 -13.37
C VAL A 366 -12.18 5.45 -13.25
N SER A 367 -12.74 5.06 -14.40
CA SER A 367 -13.63 3.89 -14.51
C SER A 367 -12.94 2.70 -15.16
N LEU A 368 -13.54 1.51 -15.07
CA LEU A 368 -13.08 0.35 -15.82
C LEU A 368 -13.20 0.60 -17.32
N ALA A 369 -14.26 1.29 -17.76
CA ALA A 369 -14.47 1.64 -19.16
C ALA A 369 -13.32 2.50 -19.71
N GLU A 370 -12.92 3.54 -18.98
CA GLU A 370 -11.79 4.40 -19.36
C GLU A 370 -10.46 3.62 -19.35
N CYS A 371 -10.26 2.72 -18.38
CA CYS A 371 -9.08 1.87 -18.30
C CYS A 371 -8.99 0.90 -19.48
N LEU A 372 -10.11 0.28 -19.89
CA LEU A 372 -10.15 -0.61 -21.05
C LEU A 372 -9.95 0.14 -22.37
N GLN A 373 -10.59 1.31 -22.53
CA GLN A 373 -10.46 2.12 -23.74
C GLN A 373 -9.00 2.53 -24.00
N ARG A 374 -8.25 2.85 -22.93
CA ARG A 374 -6.85 3.27 -23.03
C ARG A 374 -5.84 2.16 -22.75
N TYR A 375 -6.28 0.92 -22.58
CA TYR A 375 -5.41 -0.16 -22.11
C TYR A 375 -4.17 -0.38 -23.00
N ALA A 376 -4.37 -0.41 -24.32
CA ALA A 376 -3.25 -0.56 -25.27
C ALA A 376 -2.25 0.60 -25.17
N GLN A 377 -2.74 1.83 -25.03
CA GLN A 377 -1.90 3.01 -24.86
C GLN A 377 -1.12 2.97 -23.55
N ALA A 378 -1.77 2.58 -22.45
CA ALA A 378 -1.12 2.41 -21.15
C ALA A 378 -0.04 1.33 -21.20
N ARG A 379 -0.34 0.19 -21.83
CA ARG A 379 0.63 -0.90 -22.04
C ARG A 379 1.85 -0.43 -22.85
N ASP A 380 1.65 0.29 -23.95
CA ASP A 380 2.74 0.77 -24.79
C ASP A 380 3.66 1.77 -24.06
N LEU A 381 3.09 2.64 -23.22
CA LEU A 381 3.86 3.56 -22.37
C LEU A 381 4.66 2.80 -21.30
N LEU A 382 4.03 1.82 -20.65
CA LEU A 382 4.65 1.02 -19.60
C LEU A 382 5.74 0.09 -20.12
N ALA A 383 5.60 -0.45 -21.33
CA ALA A 383 6.61 -1.28 -21.98
C ALA A 383 7.94 -0.53 -22.18
N ARG A 384 7.89 0.80 -22.39
CA ARG A 384 9.11 1.64 -22.49
C ARG A 384 9.88 1.72 -21.17
N ALA A 385 9.18 1.56 -20.06
CA ALA A 385 9.76 1.45 -18.72
C ALA A 385 10.04 -0.02 -18.31
N ALA A 386 10.04 -0.95 -19.27
CA ALA A 386 10.22 -2.39 -19.06
C ALA A 386 9.19 -3.04 -18.12
N ILE A 387 7.98 -2.46 -18.05
CA ILE A 387 6.84 -3.09 -17.39
C ILE A 387 5.99 -3.80 -18.45
N ASP A 388 5.85 -5.11 -18.31
CA ASP A 388 5.04 -5.92 -19.20
C ASP A 388 3.62 -6.10 -18.63
N LEU A 389 2.62 -5.76 -19.44
CA LEU A 389 1.21 -6.00 -19.14
C LEU A 389 0.65 -7.01 -20.15
N PRO A 390 -0.21 -7.94 -19.71
CA PRO A 390 -0.76 -8.97 -20.60
C PRO A 390 -1.52 -8.34 -21.76
N ALA A 391 -1.49 -9.00 -22.93
CA ALA A 391 -2.21 -8.49 -24.10
C ALA A 391 -3.74 -8.46 -23.85
N ASN A 392 -4.24 -9.44 -23.11
CA ASN A 392 -5.63 -9.55 -22.69
C ASN A 392 -5.82 -8.88 -21.32
N PRO A 393 -6.61 -7.80 -21.21
CA PRO A 393 -6.84 -7.10 -19.95
C PRO A 393 -7.52 -7.97 -18.88
N THR A 394 -8.25 -9.04 -19.24
CA THR A 394 -8.88 -9.92 -18.24
C THR A 394 -7.89 -10.77 -17.44
N ALA A 395 -6.63 -10.83 -17.89
CA ALA A 395 -5.55 -11.48 -17.16
C ALA A 395 -4.96 -10.60 -16.05
N VAL A 396 -5.23 -9.28 -16.05
CA VAL A 396 -4.76 -8.36 -15.00
C VAL A 396 -5.40 -8.74 -13.66
N ARG A 397 -4.60 -8.71 -12.59
CA ARG A 397 -5.06 -8.95 -11.20
C ARG A 397 -4.85 -7.74 -10.30
N GLU A 398 -3.96 -6.83 -10.70
CA GLU A 398 -3.67 -5.59 -10.02
C GLU A 398 -3.72 -4.43 -11.01
N TRP A 399 -4.77 -3.62 -10.91
CA TRP A 399 -5.07 -2.55 -11.86
C TRP A 399 -4.45 -1.20 -11.49
N SER A 400 -3.89 -1.05 -10.29
CA SER A 400 -3.46 0.26 -9.80
C SER A 400 -2.45 0.97 -10.70
N LEU A 401 -1.49 0.28 -11.33
CA LEU A 401 -0.59 0.92 -12.29
C LEU A 401 -1.30 1.35 -13.58
N VAL A 402 -2.24 0.55 -14.08
CA VAL A 402 -3.07 0.92 -15.24
C VAL A 402 -3.91 2.16 -14.89
N MET A 403 -4.53 2.16 -13.71
CA MET A 403 -5.29 3.31 -13.20
C MET A 403 -4.42 4.56 -13.14
N ALA A 404 -3.22 4.49 -12.58
CA ALA A 404 -2.32 5.65 -12.46
C ALA A 404 -1.98 6.25 -13.84
N VAL A 405 -1.68 5.41 -14.83
CA VAL A 405 -1.41 5.88 -16.20
C VAL A 405 -2.67 6.44 -16.85
N VAL A 406 -3.79 5.71 -16.84
CA VAL A 406 -5.06 6.15 -17.44
C VAL A 406 -5.55 7.45 -16.80
N GLY A 407 -5.49 7.55 -15.47
CA GLY A 407 -5.87 8.73 -14.71
C GLY A 407 -5.01 9.93 -15.08
N LEU A 408 -3.71 9.74 -15.26
CA LEU A 408 -2.84 10.80 -15.77
C LEU A 408 -3.26 11.25 -17.18
N LEU A 409 -3.42 10.32 -18.12
CA LEU A 409 -3.79 10.65 -19.50
C LEU A 409 -5.12 11.40 -19.56
N ASN A 410 -6.11 10.95 -18.78
CA ASN A 410 -7.39 11.62 -18.63
C ASN A 410 -7.24 13.01 -18.02
N ALA A 411 -6.44 13.17 -16.97
CA ALA A 411 -6.23 14.46 -16.33
C ALA A 411 -5.55 15.46 -17.28
N VAL A 412 -4.59 15.00 -18.10
CA VAL A 412 -3.95 15.81 -19.15
C VAL A 412 -4.97 16.24 -20.20
N ASP A 413 -5.74 15.29 -20.75
CA ASP A 413 -6.72 15.58 -21.80
C ASP A 413 -7.85 16.51 -21.32
N ARG A 414 -8.15 16.50 -20.02
CA ARG A 414 -9.14 17.36 -19.36
C ARG A 414 -8.56 18.71 -18.88
N GLY A 415 -7.28 18.98 -19.12
CA GLY A 415 -6.63 20.23 -18.72
C GLY A 415 -6.41 20.39 -17.21
N LEU A 416 -6.38 19.28 -16.46
CA LEU A 416 -6.23 19.27 -15.00
C LEU A 416 -4.77 19.23 -14.52
N VAL A 417 -3.83 19.05 -15.45
CA VAL A 417 -2.38 18.88 -15.16
C VAL A 417 -1.61 19.99 -15.86
N PRO A 418 -1.21 21.06 -15.14
CA PRO A 418 -0.38 22.11 -15.72
C PRO A 418 1.11 21.71 -15.83
N GLU A 419 1.58 20.73 -15.07
CA GLU A 419 3.01 20.36 -14.99
C GLU A 419 3.50 19.63 -16.25
N ASP A 420 4.77 19.86 -16.61
CA ASP A 420 5.42 19.22 -17.75
C ASP A 420 6.34 18.05 -17.37
N ASP A 421 6.84 18.01 -16.13
CA ASP A 421 7.65 16.91 -15.59
C ASP A 421 6.77 16.04 -14.69
N ILE A 422 6.57 14.78 -15.08
CA ILE A 422 5.59 13.89 -14.45
C ILE A 422 6.24 12.55 -14.11
N LEU A 423 6.18 12.21 -12.83
CA LEU A 423 6.67 10.97 -12.28
C LEU A 423 5.50 10.11 -11.78
N ILE A 424 5.27 8.99 -12.46
CA ILE A 424 4.24 8.01 -12.10
C ILE A 424 4.84 7.02 -11.11
N HIS A 425 4.20 6.83 -9.97
CA HIS A 425 4.62 5.87 -8.96
C HIS A 425 3.95 4.52 -9.25
N ALA A 426 4.75 3.50 -9.57
CA ALA A 426 4.22 2.15 -9.65
C ALA A 426 3.77 1.71 -8.26
N SER A 427 2.52 1.29 -8.12
CA SER A 427 1.89 0.83 -6.87
C SER A 427 1.89 -0.69 -6.76
N GLY A 428 1.50 -1.36 -7.84
CA GLY A 428 1.53 -2.79 -8.05
C GLY A 428 1.19 -3.13 -9.49
N HIS A 429 1.76 -4.21 -10.01
CA HIS A 429 1.39 -4.75 -11.31
C HIS A 429 1.63 -6.27 -11.30
N TYR A 430 0.57 -7.04 -11.54
CA TYR A 430 0.69 -8.47 -11.77
C TYR A 430 -0.56 -9.04 -12.44
N HIS A 431 -0.36 -10.16 -13.11
CA HIS A 431 -1.37 -10.86 -13.88
C HIS A 431 -1.49 -12.33 -13.44
N ALA A 432 -2.54 -12.99 -13.93
CA ALA A 432 -2.96 -14.33 -13.50
C ALA A 432 -1.81 -15.36 -13.50
N ASP A 433 -0.94 -15.34 -14.50
CA ASP A 433 0.17 -16.31 -14.64
C ASP A 433 1.26 -16.15 -13.57
N GLN A 434 1.29 -15.01 -12.88
CA GLN A 434 2.21 -14.72 -11.78
C GLN A 434 1.58 -15.02 -10.41
N VAL A 435 0.28 -15.32 -10.37
CA VAL A 435 -0.45 -15.63 -9.15
C VAL A 435 -0.70 -17.13 -9.13
N GLY A 436 0.10 -17.86 -8.34
CA GLY A 436 -0.10 -19.30 -8.15
C GLY A 436 -1.48 -19.63 -7.59
N GLN A 437 -2.04 -20.78 -7.95
CA GLN A 437 -3.34 -21.23 -7.43
C GLN A 437 -3.22 -21.63 -5.95
N LEU A 438 -4.01 -20.98 -5.11
CA LEU A 438 -4.27 -21.42 -3.74
C LEU A 438 -5.44 -22.42 -3.74
N SER A 439 -5.31 -23.48 -2.95
CA SER A 439 -6.36 -24.47 -2.79
C SER A 439 -7.20 -24.17 -1.55
N ALA A 440 -8.41 -24.76 -1.46
CA ALA A 440 -9.29 -24.53 -0.32
C ALA A 440 -8.67 -24.90 1.05
N ARG A 441 -7.67 -25.78 1.06
CA ARG A 441 -6.93 -26.17 2.28
C ARG A 441 -5.99 -25.07 2.81
N ASP A 442 -5.76 -24.03 2.00
CA ASP A 442 -4.84 -22.92 2.26
C ASP A 442 -5.58 -21.68 2.80
N LEU A 443 -6.91 -21.75 2.84
CA LEU A 443 -7.81 -20.64 3.16
C LEU A 443 -8.73 -21.05 4.32
N HIS A 444 -8.84 -20.19 5.33
CA HIS A 444 -9.65 -20.45 6.51
C HIS A 444 -10.83 -19.48 6.56
N ASP A 445 -12.04 -20.00 6.40
CA ASP A 445 -13.25 -19.18 6.54
C ASP A 445 -13.32 -18.56 7.94
N THR A 446 -13.52 -17.24 7.97
CA THR A 446 -13.50 -16.41 9.17
C THR A 446 -14.64 -15.39 9.08
N PRO A 447 -15.87 -15.80 9.44
CA PRO A 447 -17.03 -14.93 9.38
C PRO A 447 -17.00 -13.82 10.45
N ASP A 448 -16.35 -14.06 11.58
CA ASP A 448 -16.35 -13.19 12.76
C ASP A 448 -15.02 -13.22 13.54
N THR A 449 -14.95 -12.40 14.60
CA THR A 449 -13.80 -12.28 15.51
C THR A 449 -13.49 -13.57 16.24
N GLU A 450 -14.51 -14.36 16.60
CA GLU A 450 -14.36 -15.58 17.39
C GLU A 450 -13.80 -16.74 16.54
N ALA A 451 -14.19 -16.82 15.27
CA ALA A 451 -13.54 -17.69 14.29
C ALA A 451 -12.07 -17.32 14.08
N LEU A 452 -11.76 -16.02 13.98
CA LEU A 452 -10.39 -15.54 13.87
C LEU A 452 -9.58 -15.91 15.11
N ARG A 453 -10.16 -15.76 16.31
CA ARG A 453 -9.52 -16.12 17.59
C ARG A 453 -9.10 -17.58 17.62
N ARG A 454 -9.99 -18.50 17.23
CA ARG A 454 -9.68 -19.94 17.18
C ARG A 454 -8.54 -20.24 16.21
N LEU A 455 -8.56 -19.60 15.03
CA LEU A 455 -7.50 -19.76 14.04
C LEU A 455 -6.15 -19.28 14.59
N VAL A 456 -6.12 -18.12 15.23
CA VAL A 456 -4.91 -17.52 15.82
C VAL A 456 -4.36 -18.40 16.94
N LEU A 457 -5.21 -18.89 17.84
CA LEU A 457 -4.79 -19.82 18.89
C LEU A 457 -4.18 -21.10 18.30
N GLY A 458 -4.81 -21.69 17.28
CA GLY A 458 -4.31 -22.89 16.61
C GLY A 458 -2.96 -22.69 15.94
N ALA A 459 -2.75 -21.55 15.29
CA ALA A 459 -1.50 -21.21 14.61
C ALA A 459 -0.35 -20.91 15.59
N CYS A 460 -0.63 -20.17 16.66
CA CYS A 460 0.37 -19.78 17.65
C CYS A 460 0.80 -20.92 18.59
N ALA A 461 -0.05 -21.94 18.76
CA ALA A 461 0.22 -23.12 19.58
C ALA A 461 1.13 -24.16 18.90
N GLN A 462 1.40 -24.03 17.59
CA GLN A 462 2.31 -24.92 16.86
C GLN A 462 3.76 -24.77 17.30
#